data_AF-A0A7W0HM23-F1
#
_entry.id   AF-A0A7W0HM23-F1
#
_cell.length_a   1.000
_cell.length_b   1.000
_cell.length_c   1.000
_cell.angle_alpha   90.00
_cell.angle_beta   90.00
_cell.angle_gamma   90.00
#
_symmetry.space_group_name_H-M   'P 1'
#
loop_
_entity.id
_entity.type
_entity.pdbx_description
1 polymer ?
#
loop_
_entity_poly.entity_id
_entity_poly.type
_entity_poly.pdbx_seq_one_letter_code
_entity_poly.pdbx_strand_id
1 'polypeptide(L)' 'MAEHNLKTGCNYTRARTPVELVYQESHPTRSSALKREIRIKQWPRAKKLDLIDG' A
#
# COMPACT_ATOMS: atom_id res chain seq x y z
N MET A 1 -5.55 -1.48 9.82
CA MET A 1 -4.13 -1.21 10.19
C MET A 1 -3.80 -1.75 11.57
N ALA A 2 -4.60 -1.41 12.59
CA ALA A 2 -4.50 -1.99 13.93
C ALA A 2 -4.45 -3.53 13.90
N GLU A 3 -5.35 -4.19 13.17
CA GLU A 3 -5.41 -5.66 13.07
C GLU A 3 -4.18 -6.30 12.41
N HIS A 4 -3.55 -5.62 11.45
CA HIS A 4 -2.32 -6.12 10.82
C HIS A 4 -1.14 -6.04 11.80
N ASN A 5 -1.02 -4.92 12.53
CA ASN A 5 0.05 -4.70 13.51
C ASN A 5 -0.14 -5.51 14.80
N LEU A 6 -1.38 -5.92 15.11
CA LEU A 6 -1.71 -6.85 16.19
C LEU A 6 -1.45 -8.33 15.83
N LYS A 7 -0.78 -8.60 14.70
CA LYS A 7 -0.47 -9.95 14.21
C LYS A 7 -1.72 -10.82 13.98
N THR A 8 -2.89 -10.22 13.83
CA THR A 8 -4.16 -10.92 13.52
C THR A 8 -4.51 -10.87 12.03
N GLY A 9 -3.73 -10.13 11.23
CA GLY A 9 -3.88 -10.06 9.78
C GLY A 9 -3.33 -11.28 9.01
N CYS A 10 -3.31 -11.16 7.68
CA CYS A 10 -2.82 -12.18 6.75
C CYS A 10 -1.39 -12.68 7.08
N ASN A 11 -1.12 -13.96 6.80
CA ASN A 11 0.15 -14.65 7.07
C ASN A 11 1.38 -13.85 6.60
N TYR A 12 1.29 -13.22 5.42
CA TYR A 12 2.39 -12.42 4.86
C TYR A 12 2.73 -11.17 5.69
N THR A 13 1.71 -10.46 6.21
CA THR A 13 1.89 -9.24 7.02
C THR A 13 2.18 -9.56 8.48
N ARG A 14 1.68 -10.70 8.99
CA ARG A 14 1.81 -11.11 10.39
C ARG A 14 3.27 -11.31 10.81
N ALA A 15 4.07 -11.96 9.96
CA ALA A 15 5.49 -12.21 10.22
C ALA A 15 6.38 -10.96 10.04
N ARG A 16 5.86 -9.89 9.43
CA ARG A 16 6.61 -8.68 9.05
C ARG A 16 6.07 -7.42 9.72
N THR A 17 5.52 -7.59 10.92
CA THR A 17 5.06 -6.49 11.78
C THR A 17 6.24 -5.88 12.55
N PRO A 18 6.23 -4.56 12.82
CA PRO A 18 5.18 -3.59 12.48
C PRO A 18 5.23 -3.10 11.03
N VAL A 19 4.06 -2.79 10.45
CA VAL A 19 3.95 -2.13 9.14
C VAL A 19 3.27 -0.77 9.30
N GLU A 20 3.73 0.21 8.54
CA GLU A 20 3.20 1.57 8.53
C GLU A 20 2.56 1.88 7.16
N LEU A 21 1.41 2.53 7.17
CA LEU A 21 0.80 3.04 5.93
C LEU A 21 1.47 4.35 5.57
N VAL A 22 2.31 4.30 4.56
CA VAL A 22 3.08 5.45 4.06
C VAL A 22 2.34 6.26 3.00
N TYR A 23 1.31 5.69 2.36
CA TYR A 23 0.58 6.36 1.27
C TYR A 23 -0.85 5.83 1.11
N GLN A 24 -1.82 6.73 0.93
CA GLN A 24 -3.19 6.42 0.52
C GLN A 24 -3.72 7.50 -0.44
N GLU A 25 -4.46 7.09 -1.47
CA GLU A 25 -5.10 7.98 -2.45
C GLU A 25 -6.58 7.59 -2.59
N SER A 26 -7.48 8.58 -2.60
CA SER A 26 -8.92 8.35 -2.77
C SER A 26 -9.30 8.45 -4.24
N HIS A 27 -10.08 7.47 -4.73
CA HIS A 27 -10.56 7.44 -6.11
C HIS A 27 -12.09 7.41 -6.17
N PRO A 28 -12.70 8.05 -7.18
CA PRO A 28 -14.16 8.15 -7.30
C PRO A 28 -14.82 6.81 -7.67
N THR A 29 -14.09 5.90 -8.30
CA THR A 29 -14.62 4.59 -8.72
C THR A 29 -13.60 3.49 -8.48
N ARG A 30 -14.10 2.27 -8.23
CA ARG A 30 -13.27 1.06 -8.11
C ARG A 30 -12.38 0.86 -9.33
N SER A 31 -12.91 1.10 -10.53
CA SER A 31 -12.15 0.95 -11.78
C SER A 31 -10.99 1.94 -11.89
N SER A 32 -11.15 3.17 -11.39
CA SER A 32 -10.07 4.16 -11.34
C SER A 32 -8.99 3.77 -10.32
N ALA A 33 -9.41 3.31 -9.14
CA ALA A 33 -8.49 2.79 -8.12
C ALA A 33 -7.64 1.62 -8.65
N LEU A 34 -8.28 0.62 -9.28
CA LEU A 34 -7.57 -0.53 -9.84
C LEU A 34 -6.55 -0.13 -10.91
N LYS A 35 -6.90 0.80 -11.80
CA LYS A 35 -5.97 1.33 -12.82
C LYS A 35 -4.77 2.03 -12.17
N ARG A 36 -5.01 2.80 -11.10
CA ARG A 36 -3.94 3.45 -10.33
C ARG A 36 -3.05 2.44 -9.63
N GLU A 37 -3.64 1.44 -8.98
CA GLU A 37 -2.92 0.36 -8.30
C GLU A 37 -2.02 -0.41 -9.25
N ILE A 38 -2.51 -0.79 -10.44
CA ILE A 38 -1.70 -1.48 -11.46
C ILE A 38 -0.51 -0.62 -11.87
N ARG A 39 -0.76 0.67 -12.13
CA ARG A 39 0.30 1.61 -12.50
C ARG A 39 1.36 1.71 -11.40
N ILE A 40 0.96 1.85 -10.14
CA ILE A 40 1.89 1.92 -9.00
C ILE A 40 2.63 0.59 -8.85
N LYS A 41 1.96 -0.57 -8.96
CA LYS A 41 2.62 -1.89 -8.85
C LYS A 41 3.74 -2.06 -9.86
N GLN A 42 3.54 -1.59 -11.10
CA GLN A 42 4.54 -1.62 -12.17
C GLN A 42 5.71 -0.65 -11.99
N TRP A 43 5.62 0.32 -11.07
CA TRP A 43 6.69 1.29 -10.89
C TRP A 43 7.93 0.70 -10.23
N PRO A 44 9.13 1.20 -10.61
CA PRO A 44 10.37 0.88 -9.91
C PRO A 44 10.32 1.45 -8.49
N ARG A 45 11.14 0.88 -7.58
CA ARG A 45 11.20 1.30 -6.17
C ARG A 45 11.44 2.79 -6.01
N ALA A 46 12.35 3.38 -6.80
CA ALA A 46 12.65 4.81 -6.76
C ALA A 46 11.39 5.68 -6.97
N LYS A 47 10.57 5.35 -7.97
CA LYS A 47 9.34 6.10 -8.27
C LYS A 47 8.24 5.89 -7.22
N LYS A 48 8.24 4.75 -6.53
CA LYS A 48 7.34 4.53 -5.38
C LYS A 48 7.76 5.36 -4.18
N LEU A 49 9.06 5.51 -3.94
CA LEU A 49 9.58 6.36 -2.86
C LEU A 49 9.31 7.83 -3.14
N ASP A 50 9.50 8.30 -4.37
CA ASP A 50 9.15 9.66 -4.81
C ASP A 50 7.67 10.00 -4.55
N LEU A 51 6.76 9.03 -4.77
CA LEU A 51 5.34 9.19 -4.44
C LEU A 51 5.07 9.33 -2.94
N ILE A 52 5.93 8.77 -2.09
CA ILE A 52 5.77 8.76 -0.63
C ILE A 52 6.43 10.00 0.00
N ASP A 53 7.55 10.46 -0.56
CA ASP A 53 8.40 11.55 -0.04
C ASP A 53 7.96 12.95 -0.52
N GLY A 54 7.13 13.00 -1.57
CA GLY A 54 6.63 14.26 -2.17
C GLY A 54 5.57 14.99 -1.36
#